data_AF-W2N0X7-F1
#
_entry.id   AF-W2N0X7-F1
#
_cell.length_a   1.000
_cell.length_b   1.000
_cell.length_c   1.000
_cell.angle_alpha   90.00
_cell.angle_beta   90.00
_cell.angle_gamma   90.00
#
_symmetry.space_group_name_H-M   'P 1'
#
loop_
_entity.id
_entity.type
_entity.pdbx_description
1 polymer ?
#
loop_
_entity_poly.entity_id
_entity_poly.type
_entity_poly.pdbx_seq_one_letter_code
_entity_poly.pdbx_strand_id
1 'polypeptide(L)'
;MTDSITVDDAFINELVTFLDSDTLVLSGIERSIESNQVALDSGYSFDVLIASDPRFDSASGSCCSNGNENDAAVKTILREKETKRRRIYRQKLKDERDTLQAQVVGLTLALDKLKQAARDRKAMQEKAEQLMYGDKCY
;
A
#
# COMPACT_ATOMS: atom_id res chain seq x y z
N MET A 1 20.57 22.05 -7.01
CA MET A 1 20.96 20.72 -7.51
C MET A 1 20.43 19.73 -6.50
N THR A 2 19.37 19.01 -6.82
CA THR A 2 18.81 17.98 -5.94
C THR A 2 19.46 16.67 -6.32
N ASP A 3 20.33 16.16 -5.44
CA ASP A 3 20.96 14.87 -5.64
C ASP A 3 19.86 13.80 -5.57
N SER A 4 19.51 13.26 -6.73
CA SER A 4 18.58 12.15 -6.87
C SER A 4 19.22 10.92 -6.26
N ILE A 5 18.87 10.61 -5.01
CA ILE A 5 19.29 9.37 -4.35
C ILE A 5 18.70 8.20 -5.16
N THR A 6 19.49 7.63 -6.06
CA THR A 6 19.17 6.37 -6.71
C THR A 6 19.35 5.28 -5.67
N VAL A 7 18.29 5.02 -4.91
CA VAL A 7 18.25 3.89 -3.98
C VAL A 7 18.37 2.63 -4.82
N ASP A 8 19.53 1.98 -4.74
CA ASP A 8 19.82 0.76 -5.48
C ASP A 8 18.93 -0.38 -4.94
N ASP A 9 18.27 -1.10 -5.85
CA ASP A 9 17.46 -2.27 -5.49
C ASP A 9 18.31 -3.34 -4.80
N ALA A 10 19.62 -3.38 -5.08
CA ALA A 10 20.58 -4.23 -4.38
C ALA A 10 20.71 -3.83 -2.88
N PHE A 11 20.77 -2.54 -2.59
CA PHE A 11 20.85 -2.01 -1.22
C PHE A 11 19.58 -2.30 -0.42
N ILE A 12 18.40 -2.17 -1.04
CA ILE A 12 17.14 -2.50 -0.37
C ILE A 12 17.03 -4.01 -0.11
N ASN A 13 17.50 -4.84 -1.04
CA ASN A 13 17.57 -6.29 -0.81
C ASN A 13 18.55 -6.65 0.31
N GLU A 14 19.71 -5.98 0.38
CA GLU A 14 20.68 -6.13 1.47
C GLU A 14 20.06 -5.76 2.82
N LEU A 15 19.33 -4.65 2.91
CA LEU A 15 18.61 -4.26 4.14
C LEU A 15 17.53 -5.28 4.53
N VAL A 16 16.84 -5.87 3.57
CA VAL A 16 15.87 -6.94 3.84
C VAL A 16 16.57 -8.18 4.39
N THR A 17 17.69 -8.59 3.78
CA THR A 17 18.48 -9.73 4.27
C THR A 17 19.10 -9.48 5.64
N PHE A 18 19.48 -8.23 5.93
CA PHE A 18 20.01 -7.82 7.22
C PHE A 18 18.94 -7.86 8.32
N LEU A 19 17.72 -7.40 8.03
CA LEU A 19 16.57 -7.51 8.95
C LEU A 19 16.07 -8.94 9.15
N ASP A 20 16.28 -9.82 8.15
CA ASP A 20 15.94 -11.24 8.21
C ASP A 20 17.01 -12.08 8.93
N SER A 21 18.19 -11.51 9.21
CA SER A 21 19.26 -12.18 9.96
C SER A 21 18.99 -12.11 11.47
N ASP A 22 18.99 -13.25 12.17
CA ASP A 22 18.76 -13.37 13.63
C ASP A 22 19.87 -12.70 14.51
N THR A 23 20.68 -11.78 13.95
CA THR A 23 21.75 -11.03 14.64
C THR A 23 21.31 -9.70 15.24
N LEU A 24 20.01 -9.37 15.20
CA LEU A 24 19.46 -8.26 15.99
C LEU A 24 19.24 -8.72 17.44
N VAL A 25 20.33 -8.86 18.19
CA VAL A 25 20.27 -8.95 19.65
C VAL A 25 19.77 -7.59 20.14
N LEU A 26 18.47 -7.49 20.43
CA LEU A 26 17.85 -6.39 21.16
C LEU A 26 18.35 -6.41 22.61
N SER A 27 19.63 -6.05 22.80
CA SER A 27 20.16 -5.79 24.13
C SER A 27 19.64 -4.44 24.60
N GLY A 28 18.67 -4.48 25.52
CA GLY A 28 18.35 -3.36 26.40
C GLY A 28 17.33 -2.35 25.89
N ILE A 29 16.04 -2.71 25.89
CA ILE A 29 14.98 -1.77 26.27
C ILE A 29 14.08 -2.48 27.28
N GLU A 30 14.51 -2.52 28.54
CA GLU A 30 13.60 -2.71 29.66
C GLU A 30 12.71 -1.46 29.75
N ARG A 31 11.56 -1.48 29.09
CA ARG A 31 10.45 -0.61 29.47
C ARG A 31 9.39 -1.47 30.15
N SER A 32 9.42 -1.42 31.47
CA SER A 32 8.34 -1.79 32.37
C SER A 32 7.00 -1.36 31.76
N ILE A 33 6.15 -2.32 31.40
CA ILE A 33 4.77 -2.05 31.00
C ILE A 33 4.02 -1.80 32.30
N GLU A 34 4.00 -0.54 32.73
CA GLU A 34 3.10 -0.09 33.77
C GLU A 34 1.69 -0.05 33.17
N SER A 35 0.85 -0.92 33.70
CA SER A 35 -0.56 -1.09 33.39
C SER A 35 -1.33 0.21 33.63
N ASN A 36 -1.52 1.02 32.58
CA ASN A 36 -2.53 2.07 32.55
C ASN A 36 -3.69 1.62 31.68
N GLN A 37 -4.72 1.09 32.35
CA GLN A 37 -6.07 0.98 31.82
C GLN A 37 -6.54 2.38 31.40
N VAL A 38 -6.77 2.58 30.11
CA VAL A 38 -7.53 3.74 29.64
C VAL A 38 -8.82 3.20 29.03
N ALA A 39 -9.90 3.36 29.77
CA ALA A 39 -11.24 3.07 29.33
C ALA A 39 -11.54 3.93 28.09
N LEU A 40 -11.75 3.28 26.94
CA LEU A 40 -12.33 3.91 25.76
C LEU A 40 -13.80 3.49 25.69
N ASP A 41 -14.63 4.30 26.32
CA ASP A 41 -16.03 4.45 26.01
C ASP A 41 -16.15 5.24 24.69
N SER A 42 -16.26 4.55 23.55
CA SER A 42 -16.90 5.10 22.33
C SER A 42 -17.07 4.02 21.23
N GLY A 43 -18.19 3.31 21.29
CA GLY A 43 -19.13 3.29 20.16
C GLY A 43 -18.79 2.68 18.79
N TYR A 44 -17.84 1.74 18.65
CA TYR A 44 -17.75 0.93 17.41
C TYR A 44 -17.58 -0.56 17.73
N SER A 45 -18.71 -1.28 17.77
CA SER A 45 -18.75 -2.75 17.71
C SER A 45 -18.38 -3.18 16.28
N PHE A 46 -17.15 -3.64 16.06
CA PHE A 46 -16.85 -4.48 14.91
C PHE A 46 -17.21 -5.91 15.30
N ASP A 47 -18.51 -6.23 15.24
CA ASP A 47 -19.01 -7.59 15.36
C ASP A 47 -18.46 -8.41 14.19
N VAL A 48 -17.34 -9.08 14.44
CA VAL A 48 -16.89 -10.22 13.64
C VAL A 48 -17.94 -11.31 13.88
N LEU A 49 -18.93 -11.39 12.99
CA LEU A 49 -19.81 -12.55 12.86
C LEU A 49 -18.96 -13.77 12.44
N ILE A 50 -18.34 -14.42 13.43
CA ILE A 50 -17.85 -15.77 13.28
C ILE A 50 -19.10 -16.67 13.29
N ALA A 51 -19.57 -17.00 12.09
CA ALA A 51 -20.57 -18.04 11.88
C ALA A 51 -20.04 -19.33 12.54
N SER A 52 -20.67 -19.69 13.67
CA SER A 52 -20.40 -20.93 14.38
C SER A 52 -21.14 -22.05 13.66
N ASP A 53 -20.42 -22.97 13.04
CA ASP A 53 -20.96 -24.29 12.67
C ASP A 53 -20.48 -25.31 13.72
N PRO A 54 -21.37 -25.85 14.58
CA PRO A 54 -20.97 -26.71 15.68
C PRO A 54 -21.10 -28.16 15.25
N ARG A 55 -20.08 -28.71 14.56
CA ARG A 55 -19.85 -30.17 14.45
C ARG A 55 -18.53 -30.46 13.73
N PHE A 56 -17.44 -30.44 14.48
CA PHE A 56 -16.34 -31.36 14.20
C PHE A 56 -15.77 -31.84 15.53
N ASP A 57 -16.40 -32.89 16.06
CA ASP A 57 -15.72 -33.78 16.99
C ASP A 57 -14.51 -34.37 16.27
N SER A 58 -13.32 -33.93 16.65
CA SER A 58 -12.10 -34.68 16.46
C SER A 58 -11.20 -34.40 17.64
N ALA A 59 -11.55 -35.03 18.76
CA ALA A 59 -10.57 -35.41 19.74
C ALA A 59 -9.55 -36.36 19.07
N SER A 60 -8.43 -35.78 18.63
CA SER A 60 -7.17 -36.48 18.51
C SER A 60 -6.15 -35.49 19.08
N GLY A 61 -5.79 -35.62 20.34
CA GLY A 61 -5.02 -36.78 20.77
C GLY A 61 -3.59 -36.28 20.89
N SER A 62 -3.25 -35.89 22.11
CA SER A 62 -1.90 -35.62 22.61
C SER A 62 -0.83 -36.45 21.89
N CYS A 63 0.20 -35.79 21.36
CA CYS A 63 1.57 -36.20 21.63
C CYS A 63 2.53 -35.01 21.48
N CYS A 64 2.87 -34.40 22.61
CA CYS A 64 4.17 -33.78 22.75
C CYS A 64 5.20 -34.91 22.67
N SER A 65 5.79 -35.11 21.48
CA SER A 65 6.88 -36.06 21.29
C SER A 65 7.98 -35.40 20.46
N ASN A 66 9.14 -35.30 21.09
CA ASN A 66 10.34 -34.59 20.65
C ASN A 66 10.73 -34.84 19.18
N GLY A 67 10.86 -33.74 18.45
CA GLY A 67 11.51 -33.67 17.12
C GLY A 67 12.06 -32.28 16.91
N ASN A 68 13.11 -31.92 17.66
CA ASN A 68 13.79 -30.62 17.59
C ASN A 68 14.22 -30.22 16.17
N GLU A 69 14.45 -31.19 15.29
CA GLU A 69 14.83 -30.97 13.89
C GLU A 69 13.65 -30.55 12.99
N ASN A 70 12.42 -31.02 13.27
CA ASN A 70 11.24 -30.68 12.47
C ASN A 70 10.66 -29.30 12.81
N ASP A 71 10.77 -28.87 14.07
CA ASP A 71 10.28 -27.54 14.50
C ASP A 71 11.10 -26.40 13.87
N ALA A 72 12.42 -26.58 13.74
CA ALA A 72 13.28 -25.62 13.04
C ALA A 72 12.90 -25.51 11.54
N ALA A 73 12.68 -26.63 10.86
CA ALA A 73 12.27 -26.66 9.46
C ALA A 73 10.88 -26.06 9.24
N VAL A 74 9.93 -26.27 10.16
CA VAL A 74 8.60 -25.63 10.08
C VAL A 74 8.72 -24.12 10.28
N LYS A 75 9.53 -23.67 11.24
CA LYS A 75 9.79 -22.25 11.49
C LYS A 75 10.43 -21.55 10.28
N THR A 76 11.41 -22.17 9.63
CA THR A 76 12.03 -21.59 8.42
C THR A 76 11.02 -21.47 7.28
N ILE A 77 10.20 -22.51 7.04
CA ILE A 77 9.14 -22.47 6.01
C ILE A 77 8.12 -21.37 6.29
N LEU A 78 7.71 -21.17 7.54
CA LEU A 78 6.77 -20.10 7.91
C LEU A 78 7.39 -18.71 7.70
N ARG A 79 8.67 -18.54 8.05
CA ARG A 79 9.41 -17.30 7.80
C ARG A 79 9.49 -17.00 6.31
N GLU A 80 9.91 -17.96 5.49
CA GLU A 80 10.01 -17.79 4.03
C GLU A 80 8.66 -17.43 3.39
N LYS A 81 7.57 -18.08 3.83
CA LYS A 81 6.21 -17.75 3.38
C LYS A 81 5.83 -16.32 3.74
N GLU A 82 6.14 -15.87 4.95
CA GLU A 82 5.83 -14.51 5.40
C GLU A 82 6.68 -13.46 4.67
N THR A 83 7.98 -13.71 4.45
CA THR A 83 8.84 -12.84 3.64
C THR A 83 8.29 -12.70 2.22
N LYS A 84 7.85 -13.80 1.60
CA LYS A 84 7.22 -13.77 0.28
C LYS A 84 5.91 -12.97 0.28
N ARG A 85 5.06 -13.15 1.30
CA ARG A 85 3.81 -12.38 1.45
C ARG A 85 4.09 -10.88 1.56
N ARG A 86 5.03 -10.48 2.41
CA ARG A 86 5.44 -9.08 2.58
C ARG A 86 5.99 -8.48 1.29
N ARG A 87 6.82 -9.22 0.57
CA ARG A 87 7.36 -8.78 -0.72
C ARG A 87 6.25 -8.53 -1.74
N ILE A 88 5.32 -9.47 -1.89
CA ILE A 88 4.18 -9.33 -2.81
C ILE A 88 3.32 -8.13 -2.40
N TYR A 89 3.04 -7.98 -1.10
CA TYR A 89 2.25 -6.85 -0.60
C TYR A 89 2.90 -5.50 -0.92
N ARG A 90 4.20 -5.34 -0.66
CA ARG A 90 4.95 -4.12 -1.00
C ARG A 90 4.95 -3.85 -2.50
N GLN A 91 5.11 -4.89 -3.33
CA GLN A 91 5.06 -4.76 -4.78
C GLN A 91 3.67 -4.27 -5.25
N LYS A 92 2.59 -4.87 -4.74
CA LYS A 92 1.22 -4.44 -5.07
C LYS A 92 0.97 -2.98 -4.73
N LEU A 93 1.42 -2.52 -3.56
CA LEU A 93 1.31 -1.11 -3.18
C LEU A 93 2.08 -0.19 -4.13
N LYS A 94 3.29 -0.60 -4.56
CA LYS A 94 4.09 0.13 -5.54
C LYS A 94 3.34 0.23 -6.88
N ASP A 95 2.85 -0.90 -7.38
CA ASP A 95 2.14 -0.98 -8.66
C ASP A 95 0.85 -0.16 -8.65
N GLU A 96 0.09 -0.19 -7.55
CA GLU A 96 -1.12 0.62 -7.38
C GLU A 96 -0.79 2.11 -7.37
N ARG A 97 0.22 2.53 -6.61
CA ARG A 97 0.70 3.91 -6.62
C ARG A 97 1.11 4.35 -8.02
N ASP A 98 1.89 3.53 -8.73
CA ASP A 98 2.34 3.85 -10.09
C ASP A 98 1.17 3.96 -11.06
N THR A 99 0.18 3.07 -10.92
CA THR A 99 -1.06 3.10 -11.71
C THR A 99 -1.87 4.37 -11.45
N LEU A 100 -2.08 4.73 -10.18
CA LEU A 100 -2.80 5.95 -9.82
C LEU A 100 -2.07 7.20 -10.32
N GLN A 101 -0.74 7.24 -10.20
CA GLN A 101 0.05 8.35 -10.69
C GLN A 101 -0.06 8.49 -12.23
N ALA A 102 -0.02 7.38 -12.96
CA ALA A 102 -0.25 7.38 -14.42
C ALA A 102 -1.64 7.88 -14.79
N GLN A 103 -2.68 7.47 -14.04
CA GLN A 103 -4.05 7.95 -14.24
C GLN A 103 -4.17 9.46 -14.01
N VAL A 104 -3.60 9.97 -12.91
CA VAL A 104 -3.60 11.43 -12.61
C VAL A 104 -2.95 12.22 -13.74
N VAL A 105 -1.80 11.78 -14.23
CA VAL A 105 -1.11 12.42 -15.36
C VAL A 105 -1.99 12.39 -16.62
N GLY A 106 -2.54 11.22 -16.96
CA GLY A 106 -3.40 11.06 -18.13
C GLY A 106 -4.65 11.95 -18.08
N LEU A 107 -5.33 12.00 -16.93
CA LEU A 107 -6.52 12.83 -16.72
C LEU A 107 -6.19 14.32 -16.74
N THR A 108 -5.06 14.72 -16.18
CA THR A 108 -4.60 16.12 -16.21
C THR A 108 -4.38 16.57 -17.65
N LEU A 109 -3.67 15.77 -18.46
CA LEU A 109 -3.47 16.07 -19.87
C LEU A 109 -4.78 16.12 -20.67
N ALA A 110 -5.72 15.22 -20.39
CA ALA A 110 -7.03 15.22 -21.03
C ALA A 110 -7.82 16.49 -20.70
N LEU A 111 -7.78 16.92 -19.44
CA LEU A 111 -8.44 18.12 -18.95
C LEU A 111 -7.84 19.38 -19.57
N ASP A 112 -6.51 19.46 -19.67
CA ASP A 112 -5.83 20.59 -20.31
C ASP A 112 -6.17 20.70 -21.80
N LYS A 113 -6.21 19.56 -22.52
CA LYS A 113 -6.68 19.51 -23.90
C LYS A 113 -8.12 20.00 -24.04
N LEU A 114 -9.01 19.59 -23.13
CA LEU A 114 -10.41 20.00 -23.16
C LEU A 114 -10.57 21.50 -22.89
N LYS A 115 -9.82 22.04 -21.92
CA LYS A 115 -9.76 23.47 -21.64
C LYS A 115 -9.27 24.25 -22.85
N GLN A 116 -8.21 23.79 -23.50
CA GLN A 116 -7.67 24.45 -24.68
C GLN A 116 -8.70 24.43 -25.83
N ALA A 117 -9.30 23.28 -26.12
CA ALA A 117 -10.35 23.18 -27.14
C ALA A 117 -11.56 24.09 -26.84
N ALA A 118 -11.93 24.27 -25.57
CA ALA A 118 -12.99 25.20 -25.18
C ALA A 118 -12.61 26.67 -25.45
N ARG A 119 -11.36 27.05 -25.15
CA ARG A 119 -10.84 28.39 -25.48
C ARG A 119 -10.79 28.63 -26.97
N ASP A 120 -10.32 27.65 -27.74
CA ASP A 120 -10.22 27.76 -29.20
C ASP A 120 -11.60 27.91 -29.84
N ARG A 121 -12.60 27.12 -29.38
CA ARG A 121 -13.99 27.28 -29.81
C ARG A 121 -14.53 28.68 -29.51
N LYS A 122 -14.27 29.21 -28.31
CA LYS A 122 -14.70 30.56 -27.94
C LYS A 122 -14.05 31.62 -28.84
N ALA A 123 -12.75 31.53 -29.07
CA ALA A 123 -12.03 32.44 -29.95
C ALA A 123 -12.53 32.39 -31.40
N MET A 124 -12.84 31.20 -31.91
CA MET A 124 -13.46 31.06 -33.24
C MET A 124 -14.87 31.69 -33.29
N GLN A 125 -15.66 31.52 -32.24
CA GLN A 125 -16.99 32.11 -32.15
C GLN A 125 -16.92 33.64 -32.10
N GLU A 126 -16.05 34.22 -31.25
CA GLU A 126 -15.82 35.67 -31.18
C GLU A 126 -15.35 36.23 -32.53
N LYS A 127 -14.45 35.52 -33.24
CA LYS A 127 -14.00 35.91 -34.58
C LYS A 127 -15.13 35.84 -35.61
N ALA A 128 -15.98 34.81 -35.55
CA ALA A 128 -17.13 34.69 -36.44
C ALA A 128 -18.15 35.81 -36.18
N GLU A 129 -18.42 36.16 -34.92
CA GLU A 129 -19.30 37.27 -34.55
C GLU A 129 -18.75 38.63 -35.04
N GLN A 130 -17.43 38.86 -34.91
CA GLN A 130 -16.79 40.06 -35.46
C GLN A 130 -16.91 40.16 -36.98
N LEU A 131 -16.75 39.05 -37.71
CA LEU A 131 -16.91 39.04 -39.17
C LEU A 131 -18.37 39.27 -39.60
N MET A 132 -19.35 38.80 -38.82
CA MET A 132 -20.78 38.93 -39.17
C MET A 132 -21.38 40.31 -38.82
N TYR A 133 -20.82 41.02 -37.84
CA TYR A 133 -21.38 42.29 -37.34
C TYR A 133 -20.43 43.49 -37.41
N GLY A 134 -19.14 43.28 -37.75
CA GLY A 134 -18.09 44.30 -37.77
C GLY A 134 -18.08 45.23 -38.99
N ASP A 135 -18.81 44.89 -40.07
CA ASP A 135 -18.86 45.70 -41.31
C ASP A 135 -19.90 46.82 -41.29
N LYS A 136 -20.51 47.14 -40.13
CA LYS A 136 -21.37 48.33 -40.00
C LYS A 136 -20.54 49.59 -39.75
N CYS A 137 -19.83 50.03 -40.78
CA CYS A 137 -19.36 51.41 -40.88
C CYS A 137 -20.54 52.29 -41.34
N TYR A 138 -20.91 53.28 -40.53
CA TYR A 138 -21.64 54.48 -40.98
C TYR A 138 -20.70 55.41 -41.74
#